data_AF-X1QHM1-F1
#
_entry.id   AF-X1QHM1-F1
#
_cell.length_a   1.000
_cell.length_b   1.000
_cell.length_c   1.000
_cell.angle_alpha   90.00
_cell.angle_beta   90.00
_cell.angle_gamma   90.00
#
_symmetry.space_group_name_H-M   'P 1'
#
loop_
_entity.id
_entity.type
_entity.pdbx_description
1 polymer ?
#
loop_
_entity_poly.entity_id
_entity_poly.type
_entity_poly.pdbx_seq_one_letter_code
_entity_poly.pdbx_strand_id
1 'polypeptide(L)'
;MVASLAEAGADAIGANSLLVRIGAYYHDIGKIVRPHFFFENAGSSENNHHQKVTPNLSSVIIISHLKDGVEMAEDNRLPQVIIDIIREHHGTGLIAHFYREALLKGDKKNKELIGEENFRYPG
;
A
#
# COMPACT_ATOMS: atom_id res chain seq x y z
N MET A 1 -0.17 14.38 6.62
CA MET A 1 -1.21 14.87 5.69
C MET A 1 -2.48 14.02 5.73
N VAL A 2 -2.38 12.69 5.56
CA VAL A 2 -3.55 11.78 5.58
C VAL A 2 -4.39 11.91 6.86
N ALA A 3 -3.77 11.90 8.04
CA ALA A 3 -4.48 12.00 9.31
C ALA A 3 -5.37 13.24 9.43
N SER A 4 -4.86 14.42 9.08
CA SER A 4 -5.64 15.67 9.14
C SER A 4 -6.80 15.71 8.16
N LEU A 5 -6.61 15.18 6.95
CA LEU A 5 -7.68 15.13 5.94
C LEU A 5 -8.77 14.12 6.32
N ALA A 6 -8.35 12.94 6.78
CA ALA A 6 -9.26 11.87 7.15
C ALA A 6 -10.05 12.22 8.43
N GLU A 7 -9.40 12.84 9.43
CA GLU A 7 -10.05 13.37 10.63
C GLU A 7 -11.15 14.39 10.28
N ALA A 8 -10.82 15.39 9.45
CA ALA A 8 -11.79 16.40 9.03
C ALA A 8 -12.96 15.79 8.23
N GLY A 9 -12.68 14.81 7.37
CA GLY A 9 -13.72 14.08 6.63
C GLY A 9 -14.63 13.27 7.55
N ALA A 10 -14.06 12.61 8.57
CA ALA A 10 -14.81 11.85 9.56
C ALA A 10 -15.71 12.76 10.41
N ASP A 11 -15.17 13.89 10.89
CA ASP A 11 -15.92 14.89 11.66
C ASP A 11 -17.11 15.44 10.87
N ALA A 12 -16.91 15.76 9.59
CA ALA A 12 -17.94 16.34 8.73
C ALA A 12 -19.17 15.44 8.54
N ILE A 13 -19.03 14.12 8.71
CA ILE A 13 -20.12 13.13 8.57
C ILE A 13 -20.55 12.51 9.90
N GLY A 14 -20.00 12.98 11.03
CA GLY A 14 -20.31 12.43 12.36
C GLY A 14 -19.72 11.04 12.64
N ALA A 15 -18.67 10.65 11.93
CA ALA A 15 -17.93 9.42 12.20
C ALA A 15 -16.90 9.62 13.34
N ASN A 16 -16.26 8.53 13.78
CA ASN A 16 -15.26 8.59 14.84
C ASN A 16 -13.92 9.17 14.33
N SER A 17 -13.76 10.48 14.41
CA SER A 17 -12.59 11.20 13.93
C SER A 17 -11.29 10.87 14.69
N LEU A 18 -11.38 10.63 16.01
CA LEU A 18 -10.23 10.20 16.81
C LEU A 18 -9.68 8.85 16.32
N LEU A 19 -10.56 7.88 16.08
CA LEU A 19 -10.18 6.58 15.54
C LEU A 19 -9.53 6.73 14.16
N VAL A 20 -10.12 7.53 13.27
CA VAL A 20 -9.61 7.76 11.92
C VAL A 20 -8.22 8.42 11.95
N ARG A 21 -8.03 9.41 12.84
CA ARG A 21 -6.74 10.08 13.01
C ARG A 21 -5.65 9.11 13.47
N ILE A 22 -5.95 8.27 14.47
CA ILE A 22 -5.01 7.26 14.98
C ILE A 22 -4.75 6.20 13.91
N GLY A 23 -5.79 5.70 13.24
CA GLY A 23 -5.65 4.75 12.14
C GLY A 23 -4.73 5.26 11.04
N ALA A 24 -4.88 6.54 10.66
CA ALA A 24 -4.02 7.18 9.66
C ALA A 24 -2.54 7.29 10.09
N TYR A 25 -2.22 7.30 11.39
CA TYR A 25 -0.82 7.25 11.83
C TYR A 25 -0.18 5.88 11.57
N TYR A 26 -0.96 4.80 11.67
CA TYR A 26 -0.46 3.44 11.60
C TYR A 26 -0.70 2.73 10.26
N HIS A 27 -1.62 3.22 9.43
CA HIS A 27 -2.07 2.49 8.22
C HIS A 27 -0.93 1.99 7.33
N ASP A 28 0.15 2.78 7.23
CA ASP A 28 1.33 2.53 6.39
C ASP A 28 2.54 1.96 7.16
N ILE A 29 2.38 1.52 8.43
CA ILE A 29 3.52 1.16 9.29
C ILE A 29 4.40 0.04 8.71
N GLY A 30 3.83 -0.88 7.93
CA GLY A 30 4.58 -1.95 7.28
C GLY A 30 5.60 -1.46 6.23
N LYS A 31 5.49 -0.22 5.75
CA LYS A 31 6.48 0.38 4.84
C LYS A 31 7.88 0.48 5.46
N ILE A 32 7.96 0.49 6.79
CA ILE A 32 9.23 0.53 7.54
C ILE A 32 10.11 -0.70 7.26
N VAL A 33 9.53 -1.84 6.84
CA VAL A 33 10.29 -3.05 6.53
C VAL A 33 11.16 -2.88 5.28
N ARG A 34 10.68 -2.12 4.28
CA ARG A 34 11.39 -1.89 3.00
C ARG A 34 11.23 -0.43 2.54
N PRO A 35 11.71 0.55 3.31
CA PRO A 35 11.36 1.96 3.12
C PRO A 35 11.76 2.49 1.76
N HIS A 36 12.86 1.99 1.18
CA HIS A 36 13.38 2.45 -0.10
C HIS A 36 12.57 2.04 -1.34
N PHE A 37 11.54 1.19 -1.18
CA PHE A 37 10.56 0.86 -2.23
C PHE A 37 9.32 1.77 -2.19
N PHE A 38 9.27 2.75 -1.29
CA PHE A 38 8.16 3.69 -1.21
C PHE A 38 8.64 5.10 -1.60
N PHE A 39 7.98 5.69 -2.59
CA PHE A 39 8.45 6.90 -3.26
C PHE A 39 8.56 8.10 -2.31
N GLU A 40 7.65 8.20 -1.35
CA GLU A 40 7.66 9.22 -0.29
C GLU A 40 8.92 9.20 0.58
N ASN A 41 9.62 8.06 0.64
CA ASN A 41 10.87 7.88 1.36
C ASN A 41 12.11 7.98 0.45
N ALA A 42 11.92 7.96 -0.87
CA ALA A 42 12.98 8.08 -1.85
C ALA A 42 13.21 9.57 -2.16
N GLY A 43 14.17 10.20 -1.48
CA GLY A 43 14.45 11.64 -1.62
C GLY A 43 14.81 12.11 -3.05
N SER A 44 15.34 11.21 -3.90
CA SER A 44 15.64 11.50 -5.32
C SER A 44 15.25 10.34 -6.24
N SER A 45 14.87 10.66 -7.48
CA SER A 45 14.50 9.70 -8.53
C SER A 45 15.64 8.75 -8.93
N GLU A 46 16.89 9.11 -8.62
CA GLU A 46 18.09 8.28 -8.87
C GLU A 46 18.14 7.02 -8.00
N ASN A 47 17.38 6.98 -6.90
CA ASN A 47 17.30 5.83 -5.98
C ASN A 47 16.04 4.99 -6.18
N ASN A 48 15.49 4.93 -7.40
CA ASN A 48 14.31 4.13 -7.69
C ASN A 48 14.63 2.63 -7.70
N HIS A 49 14.41 1.97 -6.56
CA HIS A 49 14.61 0.53 -6.40
C HIS A 49 13.73 -0.32 -7.33
N HIS A 50 12.58 0.20 -7.78
CA HIS A 50 11.72 -0.51 -8.72
C HIS A 50 12.32 -0.67 -10.11
N GLN A 51 13.33 0.12 -10.49
CA GLN A 51 14.05 -0.08 -11.76
C GLN A 51 14.89 -1.36 -11.78
N LYS A 52 15.22 -1.91 -10.60
CA LYS A 52 16.08 -3.08 -10.45
C LYS A 52 15.28 -4.40 -10.36
N VAL A 53 13.94 -4.33 -10.42
CA VAL A 53 13.05 -5.48 -10.26
C VAL A 53 11.96 -5.49 -11.32
N THR A 54 11.28 -6.62 -11.48
CA THR A 54 10.14 -6.72 -12.41
C THR A 54 8.92 -5.98 -11.88
N PRO A 55 7.95 -5.59 -12.74
CA PRO A 55 6.70 -4.99 -12.28
C PRO A 55 5.92 -5.91 -11.33
N ASN A 56 5.85 -7.22 -11.59
CA ASN A 56 5.22 -8.17 -10.67
C ASN A 56 5.90 -8.17 -9.30
N LEU A 57 7.24 -8.22 -9.24
CA LEU A 57 7.95 -8.19 -7.97
C LEU A 57 7.75 -6.85 -7.25
N SER A 58 7.68 -5.75 -7.99
CA SER A 58 7.32 -4.44 -7.44
C SER A 58 5.94 -4.44 -6.78
N SER A 59 4.93 -5.03 -7.43
CA SER A 59 3.60 -5.18 -6.85
C SER A 59 3.62 -6.05 -5.61
N VAL A 60 4.34 -7.18 -5.62
CA VAL A 60 4.48 -8.05 -4.44
C VAL A 60 5.07 -7.28 -3.25
N ILE A 61 6.14 -6.51 -3.48
CA ILE A 61 6.79 -5.70 -2.44
C ILE A 61 5.84 -4.61 -1.93
N ILE A 62 5.10 -3.95 -2.81
CA ILE A 62 4.14 -2.93 -2.41
C ILE A 62 2.99 -3.55 -1.64
N ILE A 63 2.41 -4.67 -2.08
CA ILE A 63 1.30 -5.32 -1.37
C ILE A 63 1.75 -5.84 0.01
N SER A 64 2.99 -6.29 0.14
CA SER A 64 3.47 -6.90 1.39
C SER A 64 3.41 -5.97 2.60
N HIS A 65 3.46 -4.63 2.40
CA HIS A 65 3.41 -3.69 3.53
C HIS A 65 2.13 -3.83 4.37
N LEU A 66 1.03 -4.32 3.79
CA LEU A 66 -0.19 -4.62 4.55
C LEU A 66 0.06 -5.74 5.55
N LYS A 67 0.58 -6.87 5.06
CA LYS A 67 0.92 -8.02 5.90
C LYS A 67 1.98 -7.66 6.93
N ASP A 68 3.06 -7.03 6.50
CA ASP A 68 4.15 -6.58 7.36
C ASP A 68 3.64 -5.61 8.45
N GLY A 69 2.69 -4.74 8.11
CA GLY A 69 2.07 -3.80 9.04
C GLY A 69 1.14 -4.47 10.05
N VAL A 70 0.34 -5.44 9.60
CA VAL A 70 -0.53 -6.26 10.45
C VAL A 70 0.29 -7.05 11.46
N GLU A 71 1.33 -7.76 11.01
CA GLU A 71 2.23 -8.53 11.89
C GLU A 71 2.87 -7.61 12.95
N MET A 72 3.39 -6.45 12.53
CA MET A 72 3.97 -5.48 13.46
C MET A 72 2.95 -4.93 14.47
N ALA A 73 1.72 -4.67 14.04
CA ALA A 73 0.65 -4.17 14.89
C ALA A 73 0.17 -5.23 15.91
N GLU A 74 0.06 -6.49 15.50
CA GLU A 74 -0.28 -7.63 16.35
C GLU A 74 0.80 -7.87 17.42
N ASP A 75 2.08 -7.89 17.02
CA ASP A 75 3.22 -8.06 17.93
C ASP A 75 3.27 -6.98 19.02
N ASN A 76 2.87 -5.75 18.66
CA ASN A 76 2.81 -4.60 19.57
C ASN A 76 1.45 -4.44 20.25
N ARG A 77 0.52 -5.39 20.06
CA ARG A 77 -0.81 -5.43 20.70
C ARG A 77 -1.63 -4.16 20.45
N LEU A 78 -1.56 -3.62 19.23
CA LEU A 78 -2.44 -2.54 18.83
C LEU A 78 -3.90 -3.02 18.83
N PRO A 79 -4.88 -2.12 19.09
CA PRO A 79 -6.29 -2.50 19.04
C PRO A 79 -6.68 -3.06 17.66
N GLN A 80 -7.59 -4.05 17.65
CA GLN A 80 -8.05 -4.71 16.41
C GLN A 80 -8.53 -3.71 15.35
N VAL A 81 -9.27 -2.67 15.76
CA VAL A 81 -9.75 -1.61 14.86
C VAL A 81 -8.63 -0.85 14.14
N ILE A 82 -7.41 -0.80 14.69
CA ILE A 82 -6.24 -0.22 14.01
C ILE A 82 -5.62 -1.24 13.05
N ILE A 83 -5.55 -2.51 13.46
CA ILE A 83 -5.08 -3.62 12.61
C ILE A 83 -5.95 -3.74 11.36
N ASP A 84 -7.27 -3.59 11.50
CA ASP A 84 -8.23 -3.62 10.39
C ASP A 84 -7.98 -2.46 9.42
N ILE A 85 -7.74 -1.24 9.93
CA ILE A 85 -7.37 -0.09 9.09
C ILE A 85 -6.06 -0.36 8.33
N ILE A 86 -5.05 -0.93 8.99
CA ILE A 86 -3.80 -1.30 8.31
C ILE A 86 -4.07 -2.29 7.18
N ARG A 87 -4.89 -3.31 7.43
CA ARG A 87 -5.22 -4.36 6.45
C ARG A 87 -6.00 -3.83 5.24
N GLU A 88 -7.00 -2.99 5.50
CA GLU A 88 -8.06 -2.68 4.54
C GLU A 88 -7.88 -1.34 3.80
N HIS A 89 -6.93 -0.49 4.18
CA HIS A 89 -6.89 0.90 3.68
C HIS A 89 -6.70 1.04 2.15
N HIS A 90 -6.24 0.00 1.48
CA HIS A 90 -6.19 -0.07 0.01
C HIS A 90 -7.35 -0.85 -0.63
N GLY A 91 -8.13 -1.58 0.16
CA GLY A 91 -9.18 -2.50 -0.30
C GLY A 91 -8.64 -3.44 -1.38
N THR A 92 -9.30 -3.47 -2.54
CA THR A 92 -8.89 -4.26 -3.72
C THR A 92 -8.33 -3.40 -4.86
N GLY A 93 -7.76 -2.24 -4.50
CA GLY A 93 -7.22 -1.26 -5.44
C GLY A 93 -6.20 -1.86 -6.41
N LEU A 94 -6.14 -1.31 -7.62
CA LEU A 94 -5.16 -1.72 -8.63
C LEU A 94 -3.89 -0.87 -8.51
N ILE A 95 -2.73 -1.53 -8.47
CA ILE A 95 -1.42 -0.92 -8.57
C ILE A 95 -1.14 -0.58 -10.05
N ALA A 96 -1.85 0.44 -10.53
CA ALA A 96 -2.01 0.73 -11.95
C ALA A 96 -0.68 1.04 -12.67
N HIS A 97 0.29 1.64 -11.96
CA HIS A 97 1.60 1.94 -12.52
C HIS A 97 2.31 0.64 -12.96
N PHE A 98 2.50 -0.31 -12.05
CA PHE A 98 3.21 -1.55 -12.34
C PHE A 98 2.40 -2.48 -13.25
N TYR A 99 1.06 -2.45 -13.18
CA TYR A 99 0.24 -3.17 -14.14
C TYR A 99 0.46 -2.66 -15.58
N ARG A 100 0.45 -1.34 -15.77
CA ARG A 100 0.73 -0.73 -17.08
C ARG A 100 2.15 -1.01 -17.54
N GLU A 101 3.15 -0.92 -16.65
CA GLU A 101 4.52 -1.28 -17.00
C GLU A 101 4.64 -2.75 -17.43
N ALA A 102 3.94 -3.67 -16.77
CA ALA A 102 3.92 -5.08 -17.14
C ALA A 102 3.33 -5.26 -18.56
N LEU A 103 2.20 -4.62 -18.86
CA LEU A 103 1.57 -4.66 -20.18
C LEU A 103 2.46 -4.07 -21.28
N LEU A 104 3.30 -3.08 -20.98
CA LEU A 104 4.23 -2.48 -21.93
C LEU A 104 5.46 -3.35 -22.17
N LYS A 105 6.00 -3.97 -21.11
CA LYS A 105 7.20 -4.83 -21.17
C LYS A 105 6.90 -6.25 -21.67
N GLY A 106 5.66 -6.72 -21.55
CA GLY A 106 5.24 -8.04 -22.03
C GLY A 106 5.23 -8.15 -23.55
N ASP A 107 5.73 -9.26 -24.08
CA ASP A 107 5.59 -9.61 -25.49
C ASP A 107 4.11 -9.62 -25.90
N LYS A 108 3.80 -9.16 -27.12
CA LYS A 108 2.41 -9.07 -27.61
C LYS A 108 1.62 -10.39 -27.46
N LYS A 109 2.30 -11.55 -27.51
CA LYS A 109 1.69 -12.88 -27.31
C LYS A 109 1.39 -13.24 -25.85
N ASN A 110 2.06 -12.59 -24.89
CA ASN A 110 1.93 -12.87 -23.46
C ASN A 110 1.12 -11.80 -22.70
N LYS A 111 0.69 -10.71 -23.35
CA LYS A 111 -0.11 -9.66 -22.71
C LYS A 111 -1.44 -10.18 -22.17
N GLU A 112 -2.04 -11.15 -22.85
CA GLU A 112 -3.27 -11.82 -22.41
C GLU A 112 -3.07 -12.68 -21.14
N LEU A 113 -1.83 -12.98 -20.76
CA LEU A 113 -1.47 -13.72 -19.55
C LEU A 113 -1.16 -12.81 -18.34
N ILE A 114 -1.09 -11.48 -18.55
CA ILE A 114 -0.84 -10.52 -17.47
C ILE A 114 -2.18 -10.13 -16.85
N GLY A 115 -2.63 -10.93 -15.90
CA GLY A 115 -3.87 -10.68 -15.19
C GLY A 115 -3.73 -9.59 -14.12
N GLU A 116 -4.78 -8.77 -13.99
CA GLU A 116 -4.86 -7.67 -13.03
C GLU A 116 -4.76 -8.13 -11.58
N GLU A 117 -5.15 -9.38 -11.29
CA GLU A 117 -5.11 -9.98 -9.96
C GLU A 117 -3.70 -9.95 -9.33
N ASN A 118 -2.65 -10.03 -10.16
CA ASN A 118 -1.26 -9.95 -9.68
C ASN A 118 -0.84 -8.53 -9.25
N PHE A 119 -1.69 -7.54 -9.51
CA PHE A 119 -1.45 -6.12 -9.26
C PHE A 119 -2.54 -5.52 -8.37
N ARG A 120 -3.44 -6.33 -7.81
CA ARG A 120 -4.49 -5.86 -6.91
C ARG A 120 -4.17 -6.21 -5.47
N TYR A 121 -4.52 -5.29 -4.57
CA TYR A 121 -4.53 -5.58 -3.14
C TYR A 121 -5.57 -6.67 -2.82
N PRO A 122 -5.32 -7.52 -1.82
CA PRO A 122 -6.15 -8.70 -1.55
C PRO A 122 -7.52 -8.38 -0.93
N GLY A 123 -7.74 -7.18 -0.39
CA GLY A 123 -8.89 -6.85 0.45
C GLY A 123 -8.56 -6.99 1.92
#